data_AF-A0A9E4QGX9-F1
#
_entry.id   AF-A0A9E4QGX9-F1
#
_cell.length_a   1.000
_cell.length_b   1.000
_cell.length_c   1.000
_cell.angle_alpha   90.00
_cell.angle_beta   90.00
_cell.angle_gamma   90.00
#
_symmetry.space_group_name_H-M   'P 1'
#
loop_
_entity.id
_entity.type
_entity.pdbx_description
1 polymer ?
#
loop_
_entity_poly.entity_id
_entity_poly.type
_entity_poly.pdbx_seq_one_letter_code
_entity_poly.pdbx_strand_id
1 'polypeptide(L)'
;PDDLRIDIYRASGHGGQHVQKNSTAIRITHLPTGLMVICQNERSQSRNKESALKVLEARLLEKEVERQAEKREKLKGEHVAAGWGNQIRSYVLHPYKMVKDHRTDYEVSNAEGVLEGDLDPFITAYLKSKIGSK
;
A
#
# COMPACT_ATOMS: atom_id res chain seq x y z
N PRO A 1 6.78 -24.29 4.56
CA PRO A 1 7.11 -24.75 5.94
C PRO A 1 8.45 -24.21 6.42
N ASP A 2 9.42 -24.11 5.51
CA ASP A 2 10.81 -23.73 5.81
C ASP A 2 10.97 -22.27 6.26
N ASP A 3 10.02 -21.40 5.92
CA ASP A 3 10.02 -19.98 6.32
C ASP A 3 9.52 -19.71 7.74
N LEU A 4 9.04 -20.75 8.45
CA LEU A 4 8.47 -20.63 9.78
C LEU A 4 9.33 -21.37 10.81
N ARG A 5 9.83 -20.63 11.80
CA ARG A 5 10.40 -21.24 13.01
C ARG A 5 9.31 -21.35 14.07
N ILE A 6 9.05 -22.57 14.53
CA ILE A 6 8.03 -22.85 15.55
C ILE A 6 8.72 -23.36 16.81
N ASP A 7 8.64 -22.56 17.87
CA ASP A 7 9.19 -22.87 19.18
C ASP A 7 8.04 -23.25 20.13
N ILE A 8 8.18 -24.38 20.83
CA ILE A 8 7.21 -24.85 21.83
C ILE A 8 7.85 -24.73 23.20
N TYR A 9 7.17 -24.08 24.14
CA TYR A 9 7.69 -23.82 25.48
C TYR A 9 6.57 -23.86 26.52
N ARG A 10 6.97 -23.79 27.79
CA ARG A 10 6.01 -23.76 28.90
C ARG A 10 5.33 -22.41 28.95
N ALA A 11 4.01 -22.43 29.12
CA ALA A 11 3.24 -21.20 29.26
C ALA A 11 3.72 -20.41 30.47
N SER A 12 3.83 -19.09 30.33
CA SER A 12 4.24 -18.21 31.41
C SER A 12 3.02 -17.73 32.18
N GLY A 13 2.90 -18.07 33.47
CA GLY A 13 1.82 -17.57 34.32
C GLY A 13 1.68 -18.31 35.65
N HIS A 14 0.94 -17.71 36.58
CA HIS A 14 0.56 -18.31 37.86
C HIS A 14 -0.52 -19.38 37.60
N GLY A 15 -0.10 -20.59 37.21
CA GLY A 15 -1.00 -21.68 36.89
C GLY A 15 -0.70 -22.95 37.69
N GLY A 16 -1.73 -23.77 37.90
CA GLY A 16 -1.63 -25.06 38.58
C GLY A 16 -0.74 -26.09 37.84
N GLN A 17 -0.73 -27.34 38.29
CA GLN A 17 0.19 -28.38 37.81
C GLN A 17 0.31 -28.49 36.28
N HIS A 18 -0.78 -28.23 35.55
CA HIS A 18 -0.79 -28.28 34.09
C HIS A 18 0.18 -27.29 33.44
N VAL A 19 0.32 -26.07 33.97
CA VAL A 19 1.23 -25.03 33.45
C VAL A 19 2.69 -25.36 33.76
N GLN A 20 2.95 -26.03 34.88
CA GLN A 20 4.30 -26.41 35.31
C GLN A 20 4.84 -27.64 34.55
N LYS A 21 3.96 -28.58 34.17
CA LYS A 21 4.36 -29.86 33.55
C LYS A 21 4.30 -29.85 32.03
N ASN A 22 3.30 -29.19 31.42
CA ASN A 22 3.05 -29.30 29.99
C ASN A 22 3.56 -28.06 29.21
N SER A 23 4.30 -28.32 28.13
CA SER A 23 4.75 -27.27 27.20
C SER A 23 3.68 -27.00 26.14
N THR A 24 2.75 -26.11 26.43
CA THR A 24 1.59 -25.82 25.57
C THR A 24 1.68 -24.50 24.82
N ALA A 25 2.56 -23.59 25.23
CA ALA A 25 2.74 -22.30 24.58
C ALA A 25 3.53 -22.46 23.28
N ILE A 26 3.11 -21.72 22.25
CA ILE A 26 3.74 -21.72 20.94
C ILE A 26 4.18 -20.32 20.58
N ARG A 27 5.36 -20.23 19.99
CA ARG A 27 5.89 -19.05 19.32
C ARG A 27 6.17 -19.41 17.88
N ILE A 28 5.64 -18.64 16.96
CA ILE A 28 5.89 -18.78 15.53
C ILE A 28 6.62 -17.52 15.06
N THR A 29 7.77 -17.70 14.42
CA THR A 29 8.53 -16.62 13.79
C THR A 29 8.52 -16.84 12.28
N HIS A 30 8.05 -15.86 11.52
CA HIS A 30 8.20 -15.84 10.07
C HIS A 30 9.58 -15.27 9.73
N LEU A 31 10.50 -16.13 9.30
CA LEU A 31 11.91 -15.80 9.08
C LEU A 31 12.10 -14.65 8.08
N PRO A 32 11.40 -14.60 6.93
CA PRO A 32 11.60 -13.53 5.95
C PRO A 32 11.17 -12.14 6.43
N THR A 33 10.14 -12.05 7.27
CA THR A 33 9.61 -10.74 7.73
C THR A 33 10.04 -10.37 9.14
N GLY A 34 10.62 -11.31 9.88
CA GLY A 34 10.95 -11.18 11.30
C GLY A 34 9.73 -11.15 12.23
N LEU A 35 8.51 -11.32 11.70
CA LEU A 35 7.28 -11.24 12.51
C LEU A 35 7.18 -12.42 13.46
N MET A 36 6.97 -12.12 14.74
CA MET A 36 6.82 -13.11 15.79
C MET A 36 5.41 -13.04 16.39
N VAL A 37 4.78 -14.20 16.52
CA VAL A 37 3.48 -14.36 17.16
C VAL A 37 3.59 -15.42 18.25
N ILE A 38 2.97 -15.14 19.40
CA ILE A 38 2.94 -16.03 20.56
C ILE A 38 1.49 -16.32 20.90
N CYS A 39 1.18 -17.60 21.18
CA CYS A 39 -0.13 -18.01 21.67
C CYS A 39 0.02 -19.03 22.81
N GLN A 40 -0.68 -18.77 23.91
CA GLN A 40 -0.71 -19.64 25.10
C GLN A 40 -2.11 -19.71 25.75
N ASN A 41 -3.16 -19.31 25.02
CA ASN A 41 -4.49 -19.10 25.58
C ASN A 41 -5.19 -20.42 25.92
N GLU A 42 -4.91 -21.47 25.15
CA GLU A 42 -5.55 -22.77 25.27
C GLU A 42 -4.66 -23.77 26.02
N ARG A 43 -5.29 -24.76 26.66
CA ARG A 43 -4.58 -25.88 27.28
C ARG A 43 -3.99 -26.84 26.24
N SER A 44 -4.51 -26.83 25.02
CA SER A 44 -4.02 -27.68 23.92
C SER A 44 -2.95 -26.96 23.11
N GLN A 45 -1.81 -27.62 22.92
CA GLN A 45 -0.75 -27.18 22.01
C GLN A 45 -1.26 -26.99 20.58
N SER A 46 -2.06 -27.93 20.06
CA SER A 46 -2.53 -27.88 18.66
C SER A 46 -3.43 -26.67 18.41
N ARG A 47 -4.32 -26.33 19.36
CA ARG A 47 -5.15 -25.13 19.28
C ARG A 47 -4.34 -23.85 19.36
N ASN A 48 -3.34 -23.79 20.25
CA ASN A 48 -2.43 -22.65 20.30
C ASN A 48 -1.66 -22.48 18.97
N LYS A 49 -1.30 -23.57 18.30
CA LYS A 49 -0.62 -23.54 16.99
C LYS A 49 -1.51 -22.94 15.93
N GLU A 50 -2.74 -23.42 15.82
CA GLU A 50 -3.71 -22.96 14.84
C GLU A 50 -4.04 -21.47 15.05
N SER A 51 -4.28 -21.07 16.29
CA SER A 51 -4.53 -19.66 16.64
C SER A 51 -3.33 -18.77 16.32
N ALA A 52 -2.10 -19.20 16.64
CA ALA A 52 -0.89 -18.46 16.31
C ALA A 52 -0.70 -18.30 14.79
N LEU A 53 -1.01 -19.33 14.00
CA LEU A 53 -0.96 -19.26 12.54
C LEU A 53 -1.98 -18.28 11.97
N LYS A 54 -3.23 -18.31 12.45
CA LYS A 54 -4.28 -17.35 12.02
C LYS A 54 -3.88 -15.91 12.30
N VAL A 55 -3.32 -15.65 13.48
CA VAL A 55 -2.84 -14.30 13.84
C VAL A 55 -1.63 -13.89 12.98
N LEU A 56 -0.71 -14.83 12.71
CA LEU A 56 0.44 -14.55 11.85
C LEU A 56 0.01 -14.22 10.41
N GLU A 57 -0.94 -14.98 9.87
CA GLU A 57 -1.52 -14.74 8.54
C GLU A 57 -2.16 -13.36 8.46
N ALA A 58 -2.99 -12.99 9.44
CA ALA A 58 -3.62 -11.67 9.49
C ALA A 58 -2.58 -10.53 9.50
N ARG A 59 -1.51 -10.66 10.30
CA ARG A 59 -0.42 -9.66 10.35
C ARG A 59 0.38 -9.59 9.05
N LEU A 60 0.61 -10.72 8.39
CA LEU A 60 1.29 -10.76 7.09
C LEU A 60 0.44 -10.07 6.01
N LEU A 61 -0.87 -10.32 6.02
CA LEU A 61 -1.80 -9.67 5.11
C LEU A 61 -1.82 -8.16 5.32
N GLU A 62 -1.91 -7.69 6.56
CA GLU A 62 -1.87 -6.27 6.91
C GLU A 62 -0.59 -5.60 6.40
N LYS A 63 0.57 -6.23 6.64
CA LYS A 63 1.87 -5.75 6.14
C LYS A 63 1.93 -5.68 4.60
N GLU A 64 1.34 -6.65 3.92
CA GLU A 64 1.28 -6.66 2.46
C GLU A 64 0.35 -5.56 1.93
N VAL A 65 -0.80 -5.34 2.56
CA VAL A 65 -1.73 -4.24 2.22
C VAL A 65 -1.05 -2.89 2.39
N GLU A 66 -0.35 -2.68 3.51
CA GLU A 66 0.43 -1.46 3.77
C GLU A 66 1.51 -1.27 2.68
N ARG A 67 2.29 -2.30 2.38
CA ARG A 67 3.29 -2.26 1.30
C ARG A 67 2.68 -1.91 -0.05
N GLN A 68 1.49 -2.41 -0.37
CA GLN A 68 0.79 -2.06 -1.61
C GLN A 68 0.23 -0.65 -1.58
N ALA A 69 -0.23 -0.15 -0.42
CA ALA A 69 -0.64 1.23 -0.25
C ALA A 69 0.55 2.19 -0.45
N GLU A 70 1.69 1.92 0.18
CA GLU A 70 2.91 2.72 -0.01
C GLU A 70 3.39 2.75 -1.46
N LYS A 71 3.36 1.60 -2.16
CA LYS A 71 3.69 1.54 -3.59
C LYS A 71 2.74 2.38 -4.42
N ARG A 72 1.44 2.34 -4.12
CA ARG A 72 0.42 3.15 -4.81
C ARG A 72 0.63 4.64 -4.55
N GLU A 73 0.90 5.05 -3.32
CA GLU A 73 1.17 6.45 -2.99
C GLU A 73 2.46 6.95 -3.67
N LYS A 74 3.53 6.14 -3.70
CA LYS A 74 4.75 6.48 -4.46
C LYS A 74 4.49 6.63 -5.95
N LEU A 75 3.63 5.81 -6.54
CA LEU A 75 3.25 5.91 -7.96
C LEU A 75 2.36 7.13 -8.24
N LYS A 76 1.47 7.47 -7.30
CA LYS A 76 0.59 8.65 -7.38
C LYS A 76 1.39 9.95 -7.37
N GLY A 77 2.54 9.95 -6.70
CA GLY A 77 3.44 11.10 -6.59
C GLY A 77 3.01 12.05 -5.47
N GLU A 78 3.53 13.27 -5.53
CA GLU A 78 3.22 14.29 -4.52
C GLU A 78 1.73 14.63 -4.51
N HIS A 79 1.16 14.73 -3.30
CA HIS A 79 -0.23 15.13 -3.14
C HIS A 79 -0.39 16.62 -3.47
N VAL A 80 -0.96 16.91 -4.64
CA VAL A 80 -1.30 18.27 -5.04
C VAL A 80 -2.73 18.57 -4.59
N ALA A 81 -2.88 19.55 -3.70
CA ALA A 81 -4.20 19.98 -3.23
C ALA A 81 -5.04 20.54 -4.40
N ALA A 82 -6.33 20.20 -4.45
CA ALA A 82 -7.28 20.75 -5.40
C ALA A 82 -7.65 22.19 -5.01
N GLY A 83 -6.71 23.12 -5.20
CA GLY A 83 -6.85 24.53 -4.94
C GLY A 83 -6.62 25.37 -6.21
N TRP A 84 -7.04 26.63 -6.15
CA TRP A 84 -6.73 27.62 -7.18
C TRP A 84 -5.21 27.78 -7.33
N GLY A 85 -4.70 27.67 -8.55
CA GLY A 85 -3.28 27.78 -8.89
C GLY A 85 -2.57 26.44 -9.10
N ASN A 86 -3.18 25.32 -8.68
CA ASN A 86 -2.59 23.98 -8.82
C ASN A 86 -3.09 23.22 -10.06
N GLN A 87 -3.91 23.85 -10.91
CA GLN A 87 -4.40 23.24 -12.14
C GLN A 87 -3.29 23.10 -13.18
N ILE A 88 -3.17 21.91 -13.76
CA ILE A 88 -2.23 21.67 -14.86
C ILE A 88 -2.74 22.22 -16.19
N ARG A 89 -4.05 22.43 -16.33
CA ARG A 89 -4.69 22.83 -17.59
C ARG A 89 -5.94 23.66 -17.32
N SER A 90 -6.10 24.73 -18.09
CA SER A 90 -7.31 25.56 -18.09
C SER A 90 -8.12 25.29 -19.34
N TYR A 91 -9.42 25.03 -19.15
CA TYR A 91 -10.41 24.91 -20.22
C TYR A 91 -11.34 26.13 -20.15
N VAL A 92 -11.23 27.01 -21.14
CA VAL A 92 -12.03 28.24 -21.23
C VAL A 92 -13.02 28.06 -22.38
N LEU A 93 -14.24 27.63 -22.08
CA LEU A 93 -15.26 27.38 -23.11
C LEU A 93 -15.95 28.65 -23.59
N HIS A 94 -15.99 29.67 -22.75
CA HIS A 94 -16.46 31.00 -23.12
C HIS A 94 -15.55 32.06 -22.51
N PRO A 95 -15.28 33.17 -23.22
CA PRO A 95 -15.86 33.54 -24.52
C PRO A 95 -15.10 33.03 -25.76
N TYR A 96 -13.86 32.52 -25.64
CA TYR A 96 -12.98 32.26 -26.80
C TYR A 96 -12.65 30.77 -27.07
N LYS A 97 -13.30 29.80 -26.40
CA LYS A 97 -13.08 28.34 -26.56
C LYS A 97 -11.60 27.93 -26.65
N MET A 98 -10.83 28.10 -25.58
CA MET A 98 -9.40 27.78 -25.56
C MET A 98 -9.04 26.78 -24.45
N VAL A 99 -8.11 25.88 -24.74
CA VAL A 99 -7.51 24.97 -23.77
C VAL A 99 -6.01 25.22 -23.71
N LYS A 100 -5.48 25.50 -22.51
CA LYS A 100 -4.06 25.78 -22.28
C LYS A 100 -3.50 24.88 -21.18
N ASP A 101 -2.41 24.16 -21.47
CA ASP A 101 -1.64 23.36 -20.49
C ASP A 101 -0.54 24.23 -19.88
N HIS A 102 -0.60 24.47 -18.56
CA HIS A 102 0.30 25.35 -17.83
C HIS A 102 1.69 24.73 -17.58
N ARG A 103 1.86 23.43 -17.88
CA ARG A 103 3.16 22.75 -17.71
C ARG A 103 4.05 22.86 -18.94
N THR A 104 3.46 23.08 -20.11
CA THR A 104 4.17 23.11 -21.40
C THR A 104 3.88 24.36 -22.22
N ASP A 105 3.01 25.24 -21.73
CA ASP A 105 2.47 26.41 -22.43
C ASP A 105 1.81 26.09 -23.78
N TYR A 106 1.47 24.82 -24.02
CA TYR A 106 0.80 24.41 -25.26
C TYR A 106 -0.69 24.73 -25.17
N GLU A 107 -1.24 25.33 -26.22
CA GLU A 107 -2.63 25.76 -26.28
C GLU A 107 -3.30 25.40 -27.60
N VAL A 108 -4.62 25.18 -27.54
CA VAL A 108 -5.48 24.84 -28.68
C VAL A 108 -6.78 25.61 -28.57
N SER A 109 -7.26 26.14 -29.71
CA SER A 109 -8.53 26.87 -29.84
C SER A 109 -9.74 25.98 -30.14
N ASN A 110 -9.54 24.68 -30.39
CA ASN A 110 -10.61 23.71 -30.54
C ASN A 110 -10.93 23.03 -29.19
N ALA A 111 -11.58 23.75 -28.28
CA ALA A 111 -11.90 23.18 -26.96
C ALA A 111 -12.87 21.98 -27.01
N GLU A 112 -13.76 21.92 -28.00
CA GLU A 112 -14.72 20.82 -28.17
C GLU A 112 -13.99 19.51 -28.53
N GLY A 113 -13.10 19.53 -29.53
CA GLY A 113 -12.34 18.33 -29.91
C GLY A 113 -11.49 17.78 -28.77
N VAL A 114 -10.93 18.66 -27.92
CA VAL A 114 -10.16 18.23 -26.73
C VAL A 114 -11.06 17.53 -25.71
N LEU A 115 -12.30 18.00 -25.52
CA LEU A 115 -13.27 17.35 -24.63
C LEU A 115 -13.81 16.03 -25.22
N GLU A 116 -13.82 15.91 -26.55
CA GLU A 116 -14.17 14.67 -27.27
C GLU A 116 -13.03 13.63 -27.29
N GLY A 117 -11.84 13.99 -26.82
CA GLY A 117 -10.73 13.06 -26.60
C GLY A 117 -9.45 13.35 -27.38
N ASP A 118 -9.38 14.45 -28.14
CA ASP A 118 -8.16 14.89 -28.84
C ASP A 118 -7.11 15.43 -27.84
N LEU A 119 -6.51 14.52 -27.08
CA LEU A 119 -5.53 14.79 -26.02
C LEU A 119 -4.08 14.50 -26.44
N ASP A 120 -3.88 13.80 -27.56
CA ASP A 120 -2.57 13.37 -28.06
C ASP A 120 -1.56 14.51 -28.21
N PRO A 121 -1.94 15.71 -28.72
CA PRO A 121 -1.01 16.84 -28.81
C PRO A 121 -0.48 17.28 -27.43
N PHE A 122 -1.34 17.31 -26.41
CA PHE A 122 -0.95 17.66 -25.05
C PHE A 122 -0.05 16.61 -24.41
N ILE A 123 -0.36 15.33 -24.60
CA ILE A 123 0.45 14.22 -24.08
C ILE A 123 1.85 14.29 -24.71
N THR A 124 1.91 14.45 -26.03
CA THR A 124 3.17 14.54 -26.77
C THR A 124 4.01 15.75 -26.33
N ALA A 125 3.38 16.93 -26.17
CA ALA A 125 4.06 18.14 -25.70
C ALA A 125 4.67 17.93 -24.29
N TYR A 126 3.93 17.30 -23.38
CA TYR A 126 4.41 16.98 -22.03
C TYR A 126 5.54 15.97 -22.01
N LEU A 127 5.44 14.88 -22.79
CA LEU A 127 6.52 13.89 -22.87
C LEU A 127 7.78 14.50 -23.47
N LYS A 128 7.66 15.35 -24.49
CA LYS A 128 8.80 16.09 -25.08
C LYS A 128 9.47 17.03 -24.07
N SER A 129 8.69 17.77 -23.28
CA SER A 129 9.26 18.68 -22.26
C SER A 129 10.02 17.92 -21.17
N LYS A 130 9.63 16.68 -20.86
CA LYS A 130 10.35 15.81 -19.92
C LYS A 130 11.64 15.21 -20.48
N ILE A 131 11.72 14.97 -21.79
CA ILE A 131 12.92 14.40 -22.42
C ILE A 131 14.07 15.42 -22.48
N GLY A 132 13.77 16.71 -22.64
CA GLY A 132 14.77 17.79 -22.71
C GLY A 132 15.24 18.35 -21.36
N SER A 133 14.66 17.88 -20.25
CA SER A 133 15.04 18.31 -18.90
C SER A 133 16.02 17.30 -18.30
N LYS A 134 17.31 17.47 -18.61
CA LYS A 134 18.42 16.74 -17.99
C LYS A 134 19.55 17.70 -17.66
#